data_AF-A0A376MSW5-F1
#
_entry.id   AF-A0A376MSW5-F1
#
_cell.length_a   1.000
_cell.length_b   1.000
_cell.length_c   1.000
_cell.angle_alpha   90.00
_cell.angle_beta   90.00
_cell.angle_gamma   90.00
#
_symmetry.space_group_name_H-M   'P 1'
#
loop_
_entity.id
_entity.type
_entity.pdbx_description
1 polymer ?
#
loop_
_entity_poly.entity_id
_entity_poly.type
_entity_poly.pdbx_seq_one_letter_code
_entity_poly.pdbx_strand_id
1 'polypeptide(L)'
;MTLKAWQVSDAVKSLASTLPVTTPILLIHNGMGTIEELQKHSAAITDGHHHPCRRRDGNVIIHVANGITHIGPARQQDGDYSYLADILQTVLPDVAWHNNIRAELWRKLAVNCVINPLTAIWNCPNGELRHHPQEIMQICEEVAAVIEREGHHTSAEDLRDT
;
A
#
# COMPACT_ATOMS: atom_id res chain seq x y z
N MET A 1 1.40 -11.02 5.05
CA MET A 1 2.70 -11.05 4.37
C MET A 1 3.29 -9.65 4.34
N THR A 2 4.52 -9.48 4.81
CA THR A 2 5.19 -8.19 5.01
C THR A 2 6.47 -8.06 4.17
N LEU A 3 6.47 -8.65 2.97
CA LEU A 3 7.62 -8.65 2.06
C LEU A 3 7.64 -7.38 1.19
N LYS A 4 8.76 -7.15 0.48
CA LYS A 4 8.77 -6.15 -0.60
C LYS A 4 7.85 -6.60 -1.72
N ALA A 5 7.17 -5.67 -2.39
CA ALA A 5 6.14 -5.98 -3.40
C ALA A 5 6.60 -7.01 -4.44
N TRP A 6 7.82 -6.85 -4.98
CA TRP A 6 8.41 -7.77 -5.98
C TRP A 6 8.68 -9.19 -5.46
N GLN A 7 8.63 -9.44 -4.15
CA GLN A 7 8.80 -10.77 -3.55
C GLN A 7 7.47 -11.46 -3.24
N VAL A 8 6.36 -10.71 -3.24
CA VAL A 8 5.08 -11.19 -2.72
C VAL A 8 4.53 -12.33 -3.57
N SER A 9 4.52 -12.16 -4.89
CA SER A 9 3.94 -13.11 -5.84
C SER A 9 4.54 -14.52 -5.72
N ASP A 10 5.87 -14.61 -5.76
CA ASP A 10 6.59 -15.88 -5.67
C ASP A 10 6.41 -16.53 -4.29
N ALA A 11 6.47 -15.73 -3.22
CA ALA A 11 6.28 -16.22 -1.87
C ALA A 11 4.85 -16.75 -1.66
N VAL A 12 3.82 -16.03 -2.13
CA VAL A 12 2.42 -16.51 -2.06
C VAL A 12 2.28 -17.79 -2.86
N LYS A 13 2.79 -17.85 -4.10
CA LYS A 13 2.71 -19.05 -4.94
C LYS A 13 3.35 -20.27 -4.28
N SER A 14 4.49 -20.10 -3.61
CA SER A 14 5.16 -21.19 -2.89
C SER A 14 4.37 -21.72 -1.68
N LEU A 15 3.54 -20.88 -1.06
CA LEU A 15 2.73 -21.23 0.12
C LEU A 15 1.29 -21.63 -0.25
N ALA A 16 0.81 -21.25 -1.43
CA ALA A 16 -0.56 -21.48 -1.86
C ALA A 16 -0.92 -22.98 -1.91
N SER A 17 0.05 -23.86 -2.19
CA SER A 17 -0.18 -25.30 -2.22
C SER A 17 -0.29 -25.95 -0.83
N THR A 18 0.14 -25.27 0.23
CA THR A 18 0.10 -25.80 1.61
C THR A 18 -0.99 -25.16 2.45
N LEU A 19 -1.42 -23.95 2.10
CA LEU A 19 -2.50 -23.25 2.79
C LEU A 19 -3.88 -23.80 2.38
N PRO A 20 -4.83 -23.96 3.32
CA PRO A 20 -6.22 -24.21 2.98
C PRO A 20 -6.77 -23.10 2.09
N VAL A 21 -7.56 -23.46 1.07
CA VAL A 21 -8.18 -22.52 0.12
C VAL A 21 -9.07 -21.47 0.84
N THR A 22 -9.56 -21.79 2.04
CA THR A 22 -10.39 -20.92 2.87
C THR A 22 -9.59 -19.89 3.69
N THR A 23 -8.26 -19.97 3.70
CA THR A 23 -7.42 -19.11 4.54
C THR A 23 -7.22 -17.75 3.87
N PRO A 24 -7.64 -16.64 4.52
CA PRO A 24 -7.39 -15.30 3.98
C PRO A 24 -5.90 -14.97 4.03
N ILE A 25 -5.40 -14.31 2.98
CA ILE A 25 -4.01 -13.85 2.88
C ILE A 25 -4.03 -12.33 2.95
N LEU A 26 -3.62 -11.77 4.09
CA LEU A 26 -3.41 -10.34 4.24
C LEU A 26 -2.02 -9.94 3.72
N LEU A 27 -1.97 -9.03 2.75
CA LEU A 27 -0.76 -8.47 2.13
C LEU A 27 -0.53 -7.06 2.68
N ILE A 28 0.62 -6.85 3.30
CA ILE A 28 1.03 -5.58 3.91
C ILE A 28 2.34 -5.15 3.26
N HIS A 29 2.25 -4.37 2.20
CA HIS A 29 3.41 -3.82 1.51
C HIS A 29 3.05 -2.51 0.80
N ASN A 30 4.06 -1.69 0.50
CA ASN A 30 3.85 -0.52 -0.34
C ASN A 30 3.73 -0.92 -1.81
N GLY A 31 3.06 -0.09 -2.61
CA GLY A 31 2.87 -0.28 -4.05
C GLY A 31 1.62 -1.10 -4.40
N MET A 32 1.31 -1.15 -5.69
CA MET A 32 0.19 -1.90 -6.28
C MET A 32 0.74 -2.91 -7.32
N GLY A 33 -0.13 -3.76 -7.88
CA GLY A 33 0.24 -4.71 -8.95
C GLY A 33 0.43 -6.16 -8.50
N THR A 34 0.68 -6.40 -7.21
CA THR A 34 0.87 -7.76 -6.68
C THR A 34 -0.41 -8.58 -6.75
N ILE A 35 -1.56 -7.93 -6.56
CA ILE A 35 -2.86 -8.59 -6.61
C ILE A 35 -3.08 -9.22 -7.97
N GLU A 36 -2.76 -8.52 -9.05
CA GLU A 36 -2.94 -8.94 -10.44
C GLU A 36 -2.13 -10.21 -10.76
N GLU A 37 -0.98 -10.40 -10.09
CA GLU A 37 -0.12 -11.58 -10.25
C GLU A 37 -0.57 -12.81 -9.45
N LEU A 38 -1.49 -12.64 -8.49
CA LEU A 38 -2.04 -13.73 -7.68
C LEU A 38 -3.18 -14.46 -8.38
N GLN A 39 -3.28 -15.76 -8.12
CA GLN A 39 -4.37 -16.58 -8.63
C GLN A 39 -5.72 -16.12 -8.06
N LYS A 40 -6.77 -16.17 -8.88
CA LYS A 40 -8.13 -15.68 -8.55
C LYS A 40 -8.78 -16.30 -7.30
N HIS A 41 -8.26 -17.41 -6.80
CA HIS A 41 -8.90 -18.22 -5.75
C HIS A 41 -8.41 -17.88 -4.33
N SER A 42 -7.44 -16.98 -4.19
CA SER A 42 -6.96 -16.53 -2.89
C SER A 42 -7.83 -15.37 -2.40
N ALA A 43 -8.45 -15.50 -1.23
CA ALA A 43 -9.07 -14.37 -0.54
C ALA A 43 -7.97 -13.41 -0.06
N ALA A 44 -7.52 -12.54 -0.97
CA ALA A 44 -6.44 -11.59 -0.72
C ALA A 44 -7.01 -10.31 -0.12
N ILE A 45 -6.41 -9.87 0.97
CA ILE A 45 -6.69 -8.59 1.61
C ILE A 45 -5.43 -7.77 1.47
N THR A 46 -5.56 -6.49 1.13
CA THR A 46 -4.40 -5.63 0.87
C THR A 46 -4.41 -4.44 1.81
N ASP A 47 -3.22 -3.91 2.08
CA ASP A 47 -3.01 -2.78 2.98
C ASP A 47 -2.67 -1.49 2.23
N GLY A 48 -3.26 -0.38 2.68
CA GLY A 48 -3.15 0.95 2.11
C GLY A 48 -2.34 1.96 2.92
N HIS A 49 -1.89 1.66 4.15
CA HIS A 49 -1.03 2.59 4.91
C HIS A 49 -0.40 1.91 6.13
N HIS A 50 0.81 2.28 6.54
CA HIS A 50 1.44 1.62 7.69
C HIS A 50 2.30 2.53 8.57
N HIS A 51 2.50 2.06 9.79
CA HIS A 51 3.44 2.55 10.80
C HIS A 51 4.87 2.55 10.24
N PRO A 52 5.57 3.69 10.21
CA PRO A 52 6.96 3.70 9.78
C PRO A 52 7.82 2.88 10.73
N CYS A 53 8.48 1.85 10.19
CA CYS A 53 9.44 1.01 10.90
C CYS A 53 10.77 1.03 10.16
N ARG A 54 11.88 1.12 10.91
CA ARG A 54 13.23 1.12 10.33
C ARG A 54 14.07 0.06 11.02
N ARG A 55 14.76 -0.74 10.22
CA ARG A 55 15.81 -1.64 10.69
C ARG A 55 17.07 -0.81 10.99
N ARG A 56 17.57 -0.90 12.23
CA ARG A 56 18.89 -0.41 12.62
C ARG A 56 19.85 -1.60 12.64
N ASP A 57 21.12 -1.36 12.31
CA ASP A 57 22.21 -2.33 12.14
C ASP A 57 21.98 -3.71 12.77
N GLY A 58 22.05 -4.77 11.96
CA GLY A 58 21.86 -6.14 12.40
C GLY A 58 20.38 -6.51 12.56
N ASN A 59 19.97 -6.97 13.74
CA ASN A 59 18.65 -7.56 13.99
C ASN A 59 17.72 -6.64 14.81
N VAL A 60 18.01 -5.34 14.86
CA VAL A 60 17.22 -4.38 15.64
C VAL A 60 16.17 -3.70 14.76
N ILE A 61 14.91 -3.82 15.14
CA ILE A 61 13.79 -3.12 14.49
C ILE A 61 13.34 -1.98 15.40
N ILE A 62 13.26 -0.77 14.84
CA ILE A 62 12.77 0.42 15.52
C ILE A 62 11.41 0.78 14.94
N HIS A 63 10.39 0.80 15.79
CA HIS A 63 9.10 1.40 15.50
C HIS A 63 9.26 2.93 15.60
N VAL A 64 9.16 3.63 14.47
CA VAL A 64 9.51 5.06 14.37
C VAL A 64 8.34 5.94 14.79
N ALA A 65 7.12 5.59 14.38
CA ALA A 65 5.91 6.31 14.77
C ALA A 65 4.68 5.41 14.63
N ASN A 66 3.62 5.75 15.37
CA ASN A 66 2.31 5.16 15.18
C ASN A 66 1.68 5.62 13.85
N GLY A 67 0.78 4.81 13.31
CA GLY A 67 0.00 5.08 12.11
C GLY A 67 -1.32 4.31 12.13
N ILE A 68 -2.02 4.35 11.01
CA ILE A 68 -3.24 3.57 10.79
C ILE A 68 -2.92 2.52 9.73
N THR A 69 -3.38 1.28 9.94
CA THR A 69 -3.32 0.19 8.97
C THR A 69 -4.66 0.12 8.23
N HIS A 70 -4.66 0.37 6.92
CA HIS A 70 -5.89 0.42 6.13
C HIS A 70 -6.04 -0.89 5.36
N ILE A 71 -7.01 -1.73 5.69
CA ILE A 71 -7.19 -3.03 5.03
C ILE A 71 -8.52 -3.12 4.29
N GLY A 72 -8.57 -3.95 3.26
CA GLY A 72 -9.81 -4.29 2.58
C GLY A 72 -9.65 -5.37 1.52
N PRO A 73 -10.76 -5.82 0.93
CA PRO A 73 -10.75 -6.91 -0.03
C PRO A 73 -10.02 -6.46 -1.29
N ALA A 74 -9.07 -7.27 -1.77
CA ALA A 74 -8.29 -6.94 -2.96
C ALA A 74 -9.11 -7.05 -4.26
N ARG A 75 -10.16 -7.88 -4.25
CA ARG A 75 -11.07 -8.14 -5.36
C ARG A 75 -12.50 -8.33 -4.83
N GLN A 76 -13.48 -8.29 -5.72
CA GLN A 76 -14.79 -8.86 -5.38
C GLN A 76 -14.61 -10.36 -5.12
N GLN A 77 -15.03 -10.80 -3.95
CA GLN A 77 -14.84 -12.15 -3.45
C GLN A 77 -16.03 -12.57 -2.59
N ASP A 78 -16.35 -13.85 -2.64
CA ASP A 78 -17.35 -14.45 -1.77
C ASP A 78 -16.76 -14.61 -0.37
N GLY A 79 -17.26 -13.83 0.60
CA GLY A 79 -16.84 -13.90 2.00
C GLY A 79 -16.58 -12.54 2.63
N ASP A 80 -17.07 -12.37 3.85
CA ASP A 80 -16.82 -11.18 4.67
C ASP A 80 -15.62 -11.44 5.59
N TYR A 81 -14.54 -10.69 5.37
CA TYR A 81 -13.33 -10.73 6.18
C TYR A 81 -13.11 -9.45 6.99
N SER A 82 -14.13 -8.59 7.10
CA SER A 82 -14.07 -7.34 7.86
C SER A 82 -13.71 -7.55 9.33
N TYR A 83 -14.10 -8.69 9.91
CA TYR A 83 -13.75 -9.10 11.28
C TYR A 83 -12.23 -9.12 11.55
N LEU A 84 -11.39 -9.25 10.52
CA LEU A 84 -9.94 -9.17 10.69
C LEU A 84 -9.49 -7.78 11.13
N ALA A 85 -10.22 -6.71 10.78
CA ALA A 85 -9.91 -5.37 11.24
C ALA A 85 -10.06 -5.27 12.77
N ASP A 86 -11.15 -5.82 13.31
CA ASP A 86 -11.39 -5.83 14.76
C ASP A 86 -10.33 -6.63 15.51
N ILE A 87 -9.93 -7.80 14.97
CA ILE A 87 -8.86 -8.60 15.56
C ILE A 87 -7.55 -7.80 15.57
N LEU A 88 -7.18 -7.21 14.43
CA LEU A 88 -5.92 -6.47 14.30
C LEU A 88 -5.91 -5.18 15.13
N GLN A 89 -7.06 -4.53 15.31
CA GLN A 89 -7.21 -3.37 16.20
C GLN A 89 -6.79 -3.70 17.64
N THR A 90 -7.01 -4.93 18.12
CA THR A 90 -6.57 -5.34 19.46
C THR A 90 -5.07 -5.62 19.56
N VAL A 91 -4.38 -5.80 18.43
CA VAL A 91 -2.97 -6.19 18.37
C VAL A 91 -2.05 -5.01 18.05
N LEU A 92 -2.38 -4.23 17.01
CA LEU A 92 -1.62 -3.08 16.56
C LEU A 92 -2.58 -1.97 16.10
N PRO A 93 -3.12 -1.17 17.03
CA PRO A 93 -3.99 -0.06 16.69
C PRO A 93 -3.20 1.07 16.01
N ASP A 94 -3.77 1.79 15.05
CA ASP A 94 -5.17 1.72 14.60
C ASP A 94 -5.34 0.93 13.29
N VAL A 95 -6.52 0.35 13.07
CA VAL A 95 -6.87 -0.43 11.88
C VAL A 95 -8.21 0.04 11.32
N ALA A 96 -8.26 0.31 10.02
CA ALA A 96 -9.45 0.75 9.31
C ALA A 96 -9.82 -0.23 8.19
N TRP A 97 -11.06 -0.71 8.17
CA TRP A 97 -11.59 -1.51 7.07
C TRP A 97 -12.18 -0.65 5.97
N HIS A 98 -11.86 -0.96 4.71
CA HIS A 98 -12.38 -0.29 3.53
C HIS A 98 -13.00 -1.31 2.58
N ASN A 99 -14.29 -1.18 2.31
CA ASN A 99 -14.95 -2.00 1.27
C ASN A 99 -14.38 -1.72 -0.13
N ASN A 100 -13.86 -0.51 -0.34
CA ASN A 100 -13.11 -0.14 -1.53
C ASN A 100 -11.72 0.38 -1.14
N ILE A 101 -10.80 -0.56 -0.86
CA ILE A 101 -9.42 -0.23 -0.49
C ILE A 101 -8.62 0.36 -1.67
N ARG A 102 -9.06 0.20 -2.93
CA ARG A 102 -8.32 0.71 -4.11
C ARG A 102 -8.13 2.22 -4.06
N ALA A 103 -9.09 2.97 -3.54
CA ALA A 103 -8.96 4.42 -3.40
C ALA A 103 -7.79 4.81 -2.48
N GLU A 104 -7.65 4.13 -1.33
CA GLU A 104 -6.53 4.36 -0.40
C GLU A 104 -5.19 3.91 -1.01
N LEU A 105 -5.17 2.78 -1.73
CA LEU A 105 -3.97 2.33 -2.44
C LEU A 105 -3.50 3.35 -3.47
N TRP A 106 -4.42 3.92 -4.26
CA TRP A 106 -4.10 4.93 -5.26
C TRP A 106 -3.58 6.22 -4.62
N ARG A 107 -4.21 6.69 -3.55
CA ARG A 107 -3.73 7.86 -2.78
C ARG A 107 -2.30 7.66 -2.31
N LYS A 108 -1.99 6.51 -1.70
CA LYS A 108 -0.62 6.20 -1.26
C LYS A 108 0.34 5.98 -2.41
N LEU A 109 -0.11 5.38 -3.51
CA LEU A 109 0.73 5.17 -4.69
C LEU A 109 1.11 6.51 -5.31
N ALA A 110 0.18 7.45 -5.41
CA ALA A 110 0.42 8.78 -5.96
C ALA A 110 1.56 9.51 -5.24
N VAL A 111 1.49 9.57 -3.90
CA VAL A 111 2.57 10.15 -3.08
C VAL A 111 3.90 9.43 -3.31
N ASN A 112 3.88 8.09 -3.42
CA ASN A 112 5.08 7.29 -3.66
C ASN A 112 5.68 7.48 -5.08
N CYS A 113 4.86 7.79 -6.08
CA CYS A 113 5.31 8.10 -7.44
C CYS A 113 6.09 9.42 -7.50
N VAL A 114 5.88 10.33 -6.54
CA VAL A 114 6.64 11.58 -6.44
C VAL A 114 7.86 11.37 -5.54
N ILE A 115 7.64 10.97 -4.28
CA ILE A 115 8.69 11.01 -3.25
C ILE A 115 9.82 10.01 -3.55
N ASN A 116 9.49 8.76 -3.86
CA ASN A 116 10.51 7.71 -3.99
C ASN A 116 11.48 7.93 -5.16
N PRO A 117 11.02 8.21 -6.40
CA PRO A 117 11.97 8.41 -7.50
C PRO A 117 12.76 9.71 -7.34
N LEU A 118 12.14 10.82 -6.92
CA LEU A 118 12.85 12.09 -6.77
C LEU A 118 13.94 12.01 -5.69
N THR A 119 13.62 11.46 -4.52
CA THR A 119 14.62 11.29 -3.45
C THR A 119 15.72 10.31 -3.84
N ALA A 120 15.43 9.28 -4.64
CA ALA A 120 16.42 8.34 -5.14
C ALA A 120 17.36 8.98 -6.17
N ILE A 121 16.83 9.77 -7.11
CA ILE A 121 17.61 10.42 -8.17
C ILE A 121 18.47 11.56 -7.60
N TRP A 122 17.89 12.40 -6.74
CA TRP A 122 18.59 13.54 -6.13
C TRP A 122 19.38 13.18 -4.88
N ASN A 123 19.24 11.95 -4.38
CA ASN A 123 19.87 11.48 -3.14
C ASN A 123 19.64 12.46 -1.97
N CYS A 124 18.39 12.88 -1.79
CA CYS A 124 18.00 13.94 -0.88
C CYS A 124 16.98 13.45 0.17
N PRO A 125 16.90 14.08 1.35
CA PRO A 125 15.80 13.82 2.29
C PRO A 125 14.46 14.33 1.71
N ASN A 126 13.33 13.71 2.11
CA ASN A 126 11.99 14.08 1.64
C ASN A 126 11.69 15.59 1.80
N GLY A 127 12.18 16.21 2.88
CA GLY A 127 11.97 17.64 3.16
C GLY A 127 12.60 18.58 2.13
N GLU A 128 13.53 18.09 1.30
CA GLU A 128 14.14 18.87 0.23
C GLU A 128 13.21 19.06 -0.97
N LEU A 129 12.29 18.12 -1.20
CA LEU A 129 11.34 18.13 -2.32
C LEU A 129 10.47 19.38 -2.34
N ARG A 130 10.22 20.02 -1.19
CA ARG A 130 9.44 21.26 -1.07
C ARG A 130 10.00 22.43 -1.91
N HIS A 131 11.27 22.36 -2.31
CA HIS A 131 11.92 23.37 -3.14
C HIS A 131 11.76 23.10 -4.65
N HIS A 132 11.08 22.00 -5.02
CA HIS A 132 10.84 21.55 -6.39
C HIS A 132 9.34 21.42 -6.72
N PRO A 133 8.51 22.46 -6.47
CA PRO A 133 7.07 22.35 -6.64
C PRO A 133 6.64 22.16 -8.11
N GLN A 134 7.45 22.60 -9.07
CA GLN A 134 7.14 22.46 -10.50
C GLN A 134 7.28 21.01 -10.97
N GLU A 135 8.37 20.34 -10.60
CA GLU A 135 8.60 18.93 -10.91
C GLU A 135 7.57 18.04 -10.21
N ILE A 136 7.22 18.34 -8.96
CA ILE A 136 6.16 17.62 -8.25
C ILE A 136 4.84 17.75 -9.00
N MET A 137 4.46 18.96 -9.42
CA MET A 137 3.19 19.18 -10.12
C MET A 137 3.11 18.39 -11.43
N GLN A 138 4.18 18.36 -12.22
CA GLN A 138 4.22 17.59 -13.47
C GLN A 138 3.95 16.09 -13.24
N ILE A 139 4.55 15.51 -12.19
CA ILE A 139 4.31 14.12 -11.83
C ILE A 139 2.87 13.94 -11.32
N CYS A 140 2.36 14.86 -10.51
CA CYS A 140 0.98 14.83 -10.02
C CYS A 140 -0.04 14.89 -11.16
N GLU A 141 0.21 15.67 -12.23
CA GLU A 141 -0.64 15.74 -13.42
C GLU A 141 -0.71 14.39 -14.15
N GLU A 142 0.43 13.74 -14.39
CA GLU A 142 0.48 12.42 -15.02
C GLU A 142 -0.23 11.37 -14.17
N VAL A 143 0.01 11.38 -12.86
CA VAL A 143 -0.59 10.43 -11.92
C VAL A 143 -2.11 10.64 -11.82
N ALA A 144 -2.58 11.88 -11.73
CA ALA A 144 -4.01 12.20 -11.68
C ALA A 144 -4.73 11.69 -12.94
N ALA A 145 -4.13 11.89 -14.12
CA ALA A 145 -4.71 11.43 -15.38
C ALA A 145 -4.89 9.90 -15.42
N VAL A 146 -3.97 9.12 -14.82
CA VAL A 146 -4.11 7.66 -14.72
C VAL A 146 -5.18 7.28 -13.70
N ILE A 147 -5.21 7.94 -12.54
CA ILE A 147 -6.19 7.66 -11.47
C ILE A 147 -7.62 7.92 -11.93
N GLU A 148 -7.86 9.02 -12.67
CA GLU A 148 -9.17 9.32 -13.25
C GLU A 148 -9.63 8.23 -14.23
N ARG A 149 -8.70 7.72 -15.06
CA ARG A 149 -8.99 6.65 -16.03
C ARG A 149 -9.31 5.31 -15.36
N GLU A 150 -8.77 5.07 -14.17
CA GLU A 150 -9.07 3.92 -13.32
C GLU A 150 -10.38 4.08 -12.53
N GLY A 151 -11.10 5.20 -12.72
CA GLY A 151 -12.43 5.44 -12.16
C GLY A 151 -12.44 6.07 -10.76
N HIS A 152 -11.31 6.61 -10.32
CA HIS A 152 -11.17 7.30 -9.05
C HIS A 152 -11.11 8.82 -9.28
N HIS A 153 -11.92 9.59 -8.56
CA HIS A 153 -11.95 11.05 -8.72
C HIS A 153 -10.80 11.67 -7.91
N THR A 154 -9.93 12.41 -8.58
CA THR A 154 -8.82 13.14 -7.95
C THR A 154 -8.42 14.32 -8.85
N SER A 155 -7.72 15.31 -8.29
CA SER A 155 -7.06 16.36 -9.08
C SER A 155 -5.56 16.40 -8.77
N ALA A 156 -4.76 16.94 -9.70
CA ALA A 156 -3.33 17.13 -9.47
C ALA A 156 -3.06 18.03 -8.25
N GLU A 157 -3.95 18.99 -7.99
CA GLU A 157 -3.89 19.88 -6.81
C GLU A 157 -4.14 19.11 -5.52
N ASP A 158 -5.16 18.25 -5.48
CA ASP A 158 -5.43 17.38 -4.33
C ASP A 158 -4.24 16.45 -4.03
N LEU A 159 -3.63 15.89 -5.08
CA LEU A 159 -2.47 15.01 -4.95
C LEU A 159 -1.22 15.75 -4.45
N ARG A 160 -1.01 17.00 -4.89
CA ARG A 160 0.10 17.84 -4.43
C ARG A 160 -0.02 18.18 -2.94
N ASP A 161 -1.24 18.37 -2.46
CA ASP A 161 -1.53 18.84 -1.11
C ASP A 161 -1.71 17.70 -0.08
N THR A 162 -1.57 16.44 -0.52
CA THR A 162 -1.62 15.22 0.32
C THR A 162 -0.30 14.94 1.03
#